data_AF-A0A7C8IB58-F1
#
_entry.id   AF-A0A7C8IB58-F1
#
_cell.length_a   1.000
_cell.length_b   1.000
_cell.length_c   1.000
_cell.angle_alpha   90.00
_cell.angle_beta   90.00
_cell.angle_gamma   90.00
#
_symmetry.space_group_name_H-M   'P 1'
#
loop_
_entity.id
_entity.type
_entity.pdbx_description
1 polymer ?
#
loop_
_entity_poly.entity_id
_entity_poly.type
_entity_poly.pdbx_seq_one_letter_code
_entity_poly.pdbx_strand_id
1 'polypeptide(L)'
;MVRMLLLSNSTAPTLDSLARDIERVESIREIKDVQRTFAQFAQFARWNDMAALFAHNGTLRWGNETATGLTEIASWLRTDAGNMDGVKPGSLDTLIAETPVVTLSVDGQTAKGRWNGLRFMGDGAGATRIQGGIYENQYVRTEAGWRISLLHYHAIYAGTHEKGWRNIAANLPIIPYHFTPDESGVPVPPAVGDAPQTSATVEELRRRVARMHDEDEVRNLMHAHGYYVDRRMWTDVVDMHTTNLTTTVRITNDKTFVGLGGVREALQRMGPEGLTQGINNDHPIFDLVVDVHASGTEAVARGIEIAMLGDANNGSASWEFNVLWNTFAKEDGRWKVKDVEITPLVVADYYKGWGRGGLKPPNTYMPPFLNVTGLRAHAIKSKPSRRGTANKQTDLTDLQRRLARSAAYDGAEAQSHAYGYFLDDLQCALMGSLFAARGHKASPFAGFFLTPSRINEACYTSWGRNRTATRTSISFHWRPQPVVLVSPDGRSATLRARLLQPNTAAAKPGSFNSAIYHDQMVLEGGKWRLWSVTIDEFYWQSASWEGGWAAAKRRNASEPDPPPAGWVERYPPDVSMKGVGEREATFRGGVGSYEFGEWEGAGILLAGVCAV
;
A
#
# COMPACT_ATOMS: atom_id res chain seq x y z
N MET A 1 -27.94 30.61 -22.23
CA MET A 1 -28.85 29.56 -21.70
C MET A 1 -28.52 28.24 -22.40
N VAL A 2 -27.64 27.43 -21.81
CA VAL A 2 -27.40 26.04 -22.24
C VAL A 2 -27.52 25.21 -20.96
N ARG A 3 -28.44 24.25 -20.98
CA ARG A 3 -28.85 23.42 -19.84
C ARG A 3 -27.66 22.67 -19.24
N MET A 4 -27.38 23.00 -17.99
CA MET A 4 -26.61 22.19 -17.05
C MET A 4 -27.40 20.89 -16.80
N LEU A 5 -27.06 19.82 -17.53
CA LEU A 5 -27.55 18.47 -17.25
C LEU A 5 -26.81 17.97 -16.00
N LEU A 6 -27.39 18.28 -14.84
CA LEU A 6 -27.15 17.56 -13.59
C LEU A 6 -27.48 16.09 -13.84
N LEU A 7 -26.47 15.22 -13.86
CA LEU A 7 -26.66 13.79 -13.63
C LEU A 7 -26.97 13.60 -12.14
N SER A 8 -28.19 13.97 -11.75
CA SER A 8 -28.79 13.65 -10.45
C SER A 8 -30.13 12.95 -10.70
N ASN A 9 -30.11 11.86 -11.45
CA ASN A 9 -31.17 10.86 -11.36
C ASN A 9 -30.64 9.68 -10.54
N SER A 10 -30.38 9.90 -9.25
CA SER A 10 -30.37 8.77 -8.33
C SER A 10 -31.83 8.42 -8.07
N THR A 11 -32.37 7.48 -8.83
CA THR A 11 -33.55 6.76 -8.39
C THR A 11 -33.26 6.19 -7.00
N ALA A 12 -34.24 6.25 -6.10
CA ALA A 12 -34.06 5.74 -4.74
C ALA A 12 -33.66 4.24 -4.81
N PRO A 13 -32.71 3.77 -3.97
CA PRO A 13 -32.21 2.42 -4.09
C PRO A 13 -33.34 1.41 -3.85
N THR A 14 -33.42 0.41 -4.73
CA THR A 14 -34.19 -0.82 -4.50
C THR A 14 -33.31 -1.86 -3.79
N LEU A 15 -33.93 -2.87 -3.19
CA LEU A 15 -33.21 -3.97 -2.55
C LEU A 15 -32.26 -4.68 -3.53
N ASP A 16 -32.73 -4.97 -4.75
CA ASP A 16 -31.95 -5.62 -5.82
C ASP A 16 -30.74 -4.75 -6.23
N SER A 17 -30.96 -3.45 -6.46
CA SER A 17 -29.89 -2.53 -6.83
C SER A 17 -28.82 -2.40 -5.73
N LEU A 18 -29.24 -2.33 -4.46
CA LEU A 18 -28.32 -2.25 -3.33
C LEU A 18 -27.53 -3.54 -3.16
N ALA A 19 -28.18 -4.71 -3.30
CA ALA A 19 -27.49 -6.00 -3.21
C ALA A 19 -26.42 -6.14 -4.30
N ARG A 20 -26.75 -5.78 -5.55
CA ARG A 20 -25.79 -5.73 -6.66
C ARG A 20 -24.64 -4.78 -6.35
N ASP A 21 -24.92 -3.58 -5.91
CA ASP A 21 -23.89 -2.56 -5.71
C ASP A 21 -22.96 -2.92 -4.53
N ILE A 22 -23.47 -3.57 -3.47
CA ILE A 22 -22.64 -4.14 -2.39
C ILE A 22 -21.67 -5.18 -2.94
N GLU A 23 -22.14 -6.13 -3.75
CA GLU A 23 -21.26 -7.16 -4.36
C GLU A 23 -20.15 -6.56 -5.22
N ARG A 24 -20.46 -5.47 -5.92
CA ARG A 24 -19.48 -4.78 -6.78
C ARG A 24 -18.38 -4.09 -5.97
N VAL A 25 -18.71 -3.50 -4.81
CA VAL A 25 -17.71 -2.94 -3.89
C VAL A 25 -16.90 -4.04 -3.22
N GLU A 26 -17.55 -5.11 -2.76
CA GLU A 26 -16.86 -6.29 -2.21
C GLU A 26 -15.87 -6.90 -3.21
N SER A 27 -16.24 -6.96 -4.49
CA SER A 27 -15.40 -7.49 -5.57
C SER A 27 -14.03 -6.80 -5.66
N ILE A 28 -13.96 -5.48 -5.48
CA ILE A 28 -12.69 -4.74 -5.50
C ILE A 28 -11.74 -5.27 -4.41
N ARG A 29 -12.26 -5.53 -3.21
CA ARG A 29 -11.48 -5.99 -2.07
C ARG A 29 -11.09 -7.46 -2.21
N GLU A 30 -12.02 -8.30 -2.67
CA GLU A 30 -11.76 -9.70 -2.98
C GLU A 30 -10.65 -9.87 -4.03
N ILE A 31 -10.66 -9.06 -5.11
CA ILE A 31 -9.59 -9.07 -6.11
C ILE A 31 -8.25 -8.68 -5.50
N LYS A 32 -8.25 -7.66 -4.63
CA LYS A 32 -7.02 -7.25 -3.94
C LYS A 32 -6.50 -8.37 -3.03
N ASP A 33 -7.37 -9.01 -2.28
CA ASP A 33 -7.00 -10.10 -1.38
C ASP A 33 -6.49 -11.34 -2.14
N VAL A 34 -7.04 -11.66 -3.33
CA VAL A 34 -6.49 -12.69 -4.23
C VAL A 34 -5.05 -12.39 -4.60
N GLN A 35 -4.74 -11.14 -4.99
CA GLN A 35 -3.37 -10.75 -5.34
C GLN A 35 -2.42 -10.81 -4.13
N ARG A 36 -2.84 -10.28 -2.99
CA ARG A 36 -2.04 -10.28 -1.75
C ARG A 36 -1.76 -11.71 -1.27
N THR A 37 -2.74 -12.60 -1.40
CA THR A 37 -2.59 -14.01 -1.03
C THR A 37 -1.63 -14.75 -1.97
N PHE A 38 -1.63 -14.40 -3.27
CA PHE A 38 -0.63 -14.91 -4.20
C PHE A 38 0.79 -14.55 -3.74
N ALA A 39 1.02 -13.31 -3.29
CA ALA A 39 2.31 -12.88 -2.75
C ALA A 39 2.67 -13.61 -1.44
N GLN A 40 1.72 -13.73 -0.50
CA GLN A 40 1.95 -14.40 0.78
C GLN A 40 2.24 -15.90 0.64
N PHE A 41 1.66 -16.59 -0.35
CA PHE A 41 1.93 -18.01 -0.59
C PHE A 41 3.37 -18.27 -1.09
N ALA A 42 3.98 -17.28 -1.75
CA ALA A 42 5.35 -17.42 -2.26
C ALA A 42 6.37 -17.64 -1.14
N GLN A 43 6.17 -17.01 0.03
CA GLN A 43 7.06 -17.12 1.19
C GLN A 43 7.22 -18.55 1.74
N PHE A 44 6.32 -19.48 1.35
CA PHE A 44 6.24 -20.83 1.91
C PHE A 44 6.15 -21.91 0.83
N ALA A 45 6.63 -21.63 -0.38
CA ALA A 45 6.60 -22.54 -1.52
C ALA A 45 5.23 -23.17 -1.84
N ARG A 46 4.13 -22.44 -1.57
CA ARG A 46 2.76 -22.91 -1.78
C ARG A 46 2.34 -22.79 -3.25
N TRP A 47 3.15 -23.33 -4.16
CA TRP A 47 3.01 -23.16 -5.62
C TRP A 47 1.69 -23.66 -6.17
N ASN A 48 1.18 -24.78 -5.63
CA ASN A 48 -0.11 -25.32 -6.03
C ASN A 48 -1.26 -24.41 -5.58
N ASP A 49 -1.16 -23.79 -4.39
CA ASP A 49 -2.16 -22.85 -3.90
C ASP A 49 -2.10 -21.52 -4.63
N MET A 50 -0.90 -21.04 -4.99
CA MET A 50 -0.74 -19.89 -5.90
C MET A 50 -1.39 -20.15 -7.25
N ALA A 51 -1.17 -21.33 -7.82
CA ALA A 51 -1.83 -21.71 -9.07
C ALA A 51 -3.35 -21.79 -8.90
N ALA A 52 -3.86 -22.30 -7.77
CA ALA A 52 -5.30 -22.39 -7.50
C ALA A 52 -6.03 -21.03 -7.44
N LEU A 53 -5.30 -19.92 -7.32
CA LEU A 53 -5.85 -18.56 -7.44
C LEU A 53 -6.15 -18.16 -8.90
N PHE A 54 -5.67 -18.91 -9.88
CA PHE A 54 -5.97 -18.70 -11.30
C PHE A 54 -7.28 -19.37 -11.71
N ALA A 55 -7.87 -18.87 -12.80
CA ALA A 55 -8.91 -19.61 -13.51
C ALA A 55 -8.32 -20.93 -14.04
N HIS A 56 -9.15 -21.95 -14.28
CA HIS A 56 -8.68 -23.26 -14.73
C HIS A 56 -7.75 -23.19 -15.97
N ASN A 57 -8.06 -22.28 -16.90
CA ASN A 57 -7.27 -21.99 -18.10
C ASN A 57 -6.52 -20.65 -18.03
N GLY A 58 -6.30 -20.12 -16.82
CA GLY A 58 -5.61 -18.87 -16.60
C GLY A 58 -4.15 -18.95 -17.06
N THR A 59 -3.55 -17.79 -17.30
CA THR A 59 -2.19 -17.68 -17.82
C THR A 59 -1.32 -16.84 -16.90
N LEU A 60 -0.13 -17.33 -16.60
CA LEU A 60 0.98 -16.55 -16.05
C LEU A 60 1.90 -16.14 -17.21
N ARG A 61 2.17 -14.84 -17.33
CA ARG A 61 3.20 -14.27 -18.21
C ARG A 61 4.20 -13.51 -17.36
N TRP A 62 5.46 -13.89 -17.46
CA TRP A 62 6.54 -13.30 -16.67
C TRP A 62 7.70 -12.94 -17.60
N GLY A 63 7.80 -11.66 -17.96
CA GLY A 63 8.69 -11.25 -19.05
C GLY A 63 8.31 -11.95 -20.36
N ASN A 64 9.23 -12.75 -20.90
CA ASN A 64 9.04 -13.48 -22.16
C ASN A 64 8.51 -14.91 -21.96
N GLU A 65 8.36 -15.36 -20.71
CA GLU A 65 7.90 -16.71 -20.39
C GLU A 65 6.38 -16.75 -20.21
N THR A 66 5.77 -17.89 -20.53
CA THR A 66 4.33 -18.09 -20.42
C THR A 66 4.02 -19.50 -19.93
N ALA A 67 3.14 -19.60 -18.94
CA ALA A 67 2.58 -20.85 -18.45
C ALA A 67 1.05 -20.75 -18.41
N THR A 68 0.33 -21.75 -18.92
CA THR A 68 -1.14 -21.74 -18.99
C THR A 68 -1.71 -22.99 -18.34
N GLY A 69 -2.71 -22.79 -17.49
CA GLY A 69 -3.31 -23.86 -16.69
C GLY A 69 -2.55 -24.09 -15.38
N LEU A 70 -3.28 -24.63 -14.40
CA LEU A 70 -2.83 -24.66 -13.01
C LEU A 70 -1.52 -25.44 -12.80
N THR A 71 -1.39 -26.60 -13.47
CA THR A 71 -0.19 -27.45 -13.37
C THR A 71 1.05 -26.76 -13.91
N GLU A 72 0.95 -26.16 -15.10
CA GLU A 72 2.08 -25.46 -15.73
C GLU A 72 2.49 -24.22 -14.94
N ILE A 73 1.52 -23.48 -14.41
CA ILE A 73 1.79 -22.32 -13.54
C ILE A 73 2.51 -22.75 -12.27
N ALA A 74 2.04 -23.80 -11.57
CA ALA A 74 2.71 -24.31 -10.38
C ALA A 74 4.12 -24.86 -10.69
N SER A 75 4.29 -25.48 -11.85
CA SER A 75 5.59 -25.96 -12.35
C SER A 75 6.56 -24.81 -12.59
N TRP A 76 6.10 -23.77 -13.28
CA TRP A 76 6.87 -22.57 -13.58
C TRP A 76 7.32 -21.86 -12.29
N LEU A 77 6.40 -21.61 -11.36
CA LEU A 77 6.70 -20.95 -10.08
C LEU A 77 7.78 -21.70 -9.28
N ARG A 78 7.65 -23.03 -9.19
CA ARG A 78 8.63 -23.90 -8.52
C ARG A 78 9.99 -23.85 -9.19
N THR A 79 10.01 -23.85 -10.52
CA THR A 79 11.25 -23.84 -11.30
C THR A 79 11.98 -22.51 -11.16
N ASP A 80 11.25 -21.40 -11.24
CA ASP A 80 11.83 -20.06 -11.07
C ASP A 80 12.36 -19.83 -9.64
N ALA A 81 11.68 -20.35 -8.60
CA ALA A 81 12.15 -20.26 -7.23
C ALA A 81 13.43 -21.10 -6.98
N GLY A 82 13.51 -22.31 -7.53
CA GLY A 82 14.66 -23.19 -7.36
C GLY A 82 14.95 -23.49 -5.88
N ASN A 83 16.16 -23.14 -5.41
CA ASN A 83 16.54 -23.28 -4.00
C ASN A 83 16.16 -22.06 -3.13
N MET A 84 15.64 -21.00 -3.72
CA MET A 84 15.22 -19.78 -3.04
C MET A 84 13.71 -19.83 -2.77
N ASP A 85 13.26 -20.86 -2.06
CA ASP A 85 11.84 -21.23 -1.94
C ASP A 85 11.19 -20.78 -0.61
N GLY A 86 11.97 -20.21 0.31
CA GLY A 86 11.51 -19.75 1.62
C GLY A 86 11.26 -20.87 2.64
N VAL A 87 11.43 -22.14 2.26
CA VAL A 87 11.14 -23.30 3.12
C VAL A 87 12.42 -23.93 3.65
N LYS A 88 13.51 -23.94 2.87
CA LYS A 88 14.81 -24.41 3.35
C LYS A 88 15.36 -23.44 4.40
N PRO A 89 16.07 -23.92 5.44
CA PRO A 89 16.68 -23.04 6.44
C PRO A 89 17.54 -21.95 5.79
N GLY A 90 17.24 -20.68 6.08
CA GLY A 90 17.94 -19.53 5.53
C GLY A 90 17.58 -19.15 4.09
N SER A 91 16.78 -19.95 3.39
CA SER A 91 16.22 -19.55 2.10
C SER A 91 15.09 -18.53 2.27
N LEU A 92 14.84 -17.74 1.23
CA LEU A 92 13.88 -16.65 1.23
C LEU A 92 13.19 -16.57 -0.12
N ASP A 93 11.88 -16.34 -0.11
CA ASP A 93 11.10 -15.90 -1.27
C ASP A 93 10.01 -14.91 -0.83
N THR A 94 10.39 -13.65 -0.59
CA THR A 94 9.42 -12.62 -0.25
C THR A 94 9.06 -11.82 -1.50
N LEU A 95 7.87 -12.08 -2.04
CA LEU A 95 7.24 -11.32 -3.11
C LEU A 95 6.29 -10.29 -2.49
N ILE A 96 6.32 -9.06 -3.01
CA ILE A 96 5.38 -7.98 -2.69
C ILE A 96 4.62 -7.60 -3.96
N ALA A 97 3.30 -7.40 -3.84
CA ALA A 97 2.45 -6.85 -4.89
C ALA A 97 1.55 -5.73 -4.34
N GLU A 98 2.04 -4.49 -4.36
CA GLU A 98 1.42 -3.38 -3.64
C GLU A 98 0.98 -2.23 -4.55
N THR A 99 0.39 -1.20 -3.95
CA THR A 99 -0.16 0.00 -4.62
C THR A 99 -1.21 -0.31 -5.69
N PRO A 100 -2.29 -1.03 -5.35
CA PRO A 100 -3.33 -1.39 -6.31
C PRO A 100 -3.97 -0.20 -7.01
N VAL A 101 -4.12 -0.30 -8.33
CA VAL A 101 -5.21 0.35 -9.07
C VAL A 101 -6.03 -0.75 -9.72
N VAL A 102 -7.23 -1.00 -9.18
CA VAL A 102 -8.15 -2.05 -9.64
C VAL A 102 -9.39 -1.40 -10.24
N THR A 103 -9.80 -1.84 -11.43
CA THR A 103 -11.01 -1.38 -12.11
C THR A 103 -11.92 -2.56 -12.44
N LEU A 104 -13.18 -2.45 -12.02
CA LEU A 104 -14.21 -3.47 -12.28
C LEU A 104 -14.91 -3.18 -13.63
N SER A 105 -15.30 -4.21 -14.37
CA SER A 105 -16.14 -4.04 -15.55
C SER A 105 -17.56 -3.57 -15.20
N VAL A 106 -18.24 -2.96 -16.17
CA VAL A 106 -19.62 -2.46 -15.99
C VAL A 106 -20.63 -3.58 -15.69
N ASP A 107 -20.37 -4.82 -16.13
CA ASP A 107 -21.17 -6.01 -15.81
C ASP A 107 -20.77 -6.69 -14.48
N GLY A 108 -19.63 -6.30 -13.90
CA GLY A 108 -19.11 -6.86 -12.65
C GLY A 108 -18.59 -8.29 -12.74
N GLN A 109 -18.30 -8.78 -13.96
CA GLN A 109 -17.83 -10.16 -14.18
C GLN A 109 -16.33 -10.25 -14.45
N THR A 110 -15.68 -9.14 -14.79
CA THR A 110 -14.24 -9.08 -15.02
C THR A 110 -13.64 -7.85 -14.35
N ALA A 111 -12.32 -7.87 -14.13
CA ALA A 111 -11.61 -6.72 -13.62
C ALA A 111 -10.19 -6.70 -14.17
N LYS A 112 -9.55 -5.53 -14.09
CA LYS A 112 -8.12 -5.35 -14.34
C LYS A 112 -7.46 -4.74 -13.12
N GLY A 113 -6.19 -5.07 -12.90
CA GLY A 113 -5.44 -4.57 -11.75
C GLY A 113 -3.98 -4.30 -12.10
N ARG A 114 -3.49 -3.13 -11.71
CA ARG A 114 -2.08 -2.76 -11.79
C ARG A 114 -1.46 -2.81 -10.39
N TRP A 115 -0.26 -3.39 -10.30
CA TRP A 115 0.47 -3.53 -9.05
C TRP A 115 1.96 -3.27 -9.23
N ASN A 116 2.57 -2.68 -8.22
CA ASN A 116 4.00 -2.55 -8.10
C ASN A 116 4.58 -3.84 -7.49
N GLY A 117 5.61 -4.39 -8.12
CA GLY A 117 6.23 -5.66 -7.73
C GLY A 117 7.66 -5.50 -7.26
N LEU A 118 7.99 -6.15 -6.13
CA LEU A 118 9.35 -6.28 -5.61
C LEU A 118 9.49 -7.66 -4.98
N ARG A 119 10.58 -8.37 -5.28
CA ARG A 119 10.82 -9.72 -4.79
C ARG A 119 12.25 -9.88 -4.32
N PHE A 120 12.41 -10.36 -3.09
CA PHE A 120 13.69 -10.70 -2.47
C PHE A 120 13.80 -12.20 -2.32
N MET A 121 14.91 -12.75 -2.80
CA MET A 121 15.11 -14.20 -2.82
C MET A 121 16.53 -14.55 -2.40
N GLY A 122 16.68 -15.64 -1.65
CA GLY A 122 17.97 -16.15 -1.20
C GLY A 122 17.93 -17.65 -1.01
N ASP A 123 19.04 -18.34 -1.22
CA ASP A 123 19.11 -19.81 -1.17
C ASP A 123 19.57 -20.37 0.19
N GLY A 124 19.88 -19.52 1.15
CA GLY A 124 20.48 -19.88 2.44
C GLY A 124 21.97 -20.26 2.36
N ALA A 125 22.54 -20.34 1.15
CA ALA A 125 23.93 -20.70 0.88
C ALA A 125 24.77 -19.51 0.35
N GLY A 126 24.16 -18.34 0.20
CA GLY A 126 24.78 -17.06 -0.14
C GLY A 126 24.35 -16.46 -1.47
N ALA A 127 23.64 -17.20 -2.32
CA ALA A 127 23.08 -16.63 -3.53
C ALA A 127 21.86 -15.77 -3.18
N THR A 128 21.73 -14.64 -3.89
CA THR A 128 20.60 -13.73 -3.73
C THR A 128 20.09 -13.30 -5.09
N ARG A 129 18.79 -13.02 -5.15
CA ARG A 129 18.13 -12.38 -6.29
C ARG A 129 17.20 -11.31 -5.76
N ILE A 130 17.23 -10.15 -6.40
CA ILE A 130 16.24 -9.09 -6.23
C ILE A 130 15.66 -8.76 -7.59
N GLN A 131 14.34 -8.62 -7.68
CA GLN A 131 13.64 -8.28 -8.91
C GLN A 131 12.51 -7.32 -8.60
N GLY A 132 12.21 -6.41 -9.52
CA GLY A 132 11.00 -5.61 -9.44
C GLY A 132 10.50 -5.14 -10.79
N GLY A 133 9.23 -4.75 -10.80
CA GLY A 133 8.47 -4.58 -12.02
C GLY A 133 7.03 -4.20 -11.76
N ILE A 134 6.22 -4.28 -12.82
CA ILE A 134 4.81 -3.91 -12.80
C ILE A 134 3.97 -5.11 -13.22
N TYR A 135 2.93 -5.40 -12.45
CA TYR A 135 1.88 -6.33 -12.86
C TYR A 135 0.75 -5.58 -13.57
N GLU A 136 0.26 -6.10 -14.69
CA GLU A 136 -0.96 -5.67 -15.38
C GLU A 136 -1.89 -6.89 -15.55
N ASN A 137 -2.63 -7.18 -14.49
CA ASN A 137 -3.38 -8.41 -14.34
C ASN A 137 -4.83 -8.27 -14.79
N GLN A 138 -5.43 -9.40 -15.16
CA GLN A 138 -6.85 -9.54 -15.45
C GLN A 138 -7.47 -10.60 -14.53
N TYR A 139 -8.70 -10.35 -14.13
CA TYR A 139 -9.45 -11.19 -13.21
C TYR A 139 -10.83 -11.50 -13.78
N VAL A 140 -11.36 -12.67 -13.43
CA VAL A 140 -12.68 -13.13 -13.81
C VAL A 140 -13.43 -13.62 -12.57
N ARG A 141 -14.72 -13.28 -12.50
CA ARG A 141 -15.61 -13.77 -11.46
C ARG A 141 -16.04 -15.20 -11.78
N THR A 142 -15.98 -16.08 -10.79
CA THR A 142 -16.50 -17.46 -10.88
C THR A 142 -17.46 -17.71 -9.72
N GLU A 143 -18.23 -18.80 -9.77
CA GLU A 143 -19.09 -19.21 -8.64
C GLU A 143 -18.29 -19.43 -7.35
N ALA A 144 -17.03 -19.85 -7.49
CA ALA A 144 -16.12 -20.13 -6.39
C ALA A 144 -15.35 -18.87 -5.91
N GLY A 145 -15.57 -17.70 -6.49
CA GLY A 145 -14.85 -16.45 -6.18
C GLY A 145 -14.11 -15.85 -7.37
N TRP A 146 -13.44 -14.72 -7.14
CA TRP A 146 -12.56 -14.09 -8.13
C TRP A 146 -11.33 -14.94 -8.39
N ARG A 147 -10.91 -15.02 -9.66
CA ARG A 147 -9.73 -15.75 -10.11
C ARG A 147 -8.90 -14.92 -11.06
N ILE A 148 -7.59 -15.12 -11.04
CA ILE A 148 -6.66 -14.52 -11.99
C ILE A 148 -6.84 -15.21 -13.35
N SER A 149 -7.31 -14.48 -14.36
CA SER A 149 -7.36 -14.99 -15.74
C SER A 149 -6.04 -14.76 -16.47
N LEU A 150 -5.37 -13.64 -16.18
CA LEU A 150 -4.02 -13.33 -16.65
C LEU A 150 -3.23 -12.64 -15.54
N LEU A 151 -2.09 -13.22 -15.15
CA LEU A 151 -1.03 -12.49 -14.46
C LEU A 151 0.00 -12.07 -15.50
N HIS A 152 0.26 -10.77 -15.65
CA HIS A 152 1.26 -10.28 -16.61
C HIS A 152 2.27 -9.39 -15.91
N TYR A 153 3.43 -9.96 -15.61
CA TYR A 153 4.52 -9.26 -14.96
C TYR A 153 5.52 -8.71 -15.98
N HIS A 154 5.65 -7.39 -15.98
CA HIS A 154 6.64 -6.64 -16.72
C HIS A 154 7.84 -6.37 -15.82
N ALA A 155 8.91 -7.14 -15.99
CA ALA A 155 10.16 -6.91 -15.29
C ALA A 155 10.75 -5.53 -15.66
N ILE A 156 11.27 -4.80 -14.68
CA ILE A 156 11.88 -3.48 -14.88
C ILE A 156 13.32 -3.44 -14.37
N TYR A 157 13.60 -4.06 -13.22
CA TYR A 157 14.94 -4.12 -12.66
C TYR A 157 15.21 -5.46 -11.98
N ALA A 158 16.49 -5.84 -11.95
CA ALA A 158 16.94 -7.05 -11.30
C ALA A 158 18.40 -6.93 -10.82
N GLY A 159 18.80 -7.79 -9.90
CA GLY A 159 20.17 -7.89 -9.43
C GLY A 159 20.37 -8.90 -8.32
N THR A 160 21.48 -8.75 -7.62
CA THR A 160 21.83 -9.52 -6.41
C THR A 160 22.09 -8.55 -5.26
N HIS A 161 22.16 -9.06 -4.04
CA HIS A 161 22.56 -8.23 -2.90
C HIS A 161 23.98 -7.66 -3.08
N GLU A 162 24.95 -8.46 -3.53
CA GLU A 162 26.34 -7.99 -3.69
C GLU A 162 26.45 -6.80 -4.66
N LYS A 163 25.67 -6.82 -5.76
CA LYS A 163 25.79 -5.84 -6.86
C LYS A 163 24.72 -4.76 -6.85
N GLY A 164 23.68 -4.93 -6.04
CA GLY A 164 22.42 -4.19 -6.13
C GLY A 164 21.66 -4.49 -7.42
N TRP A 165 20.46 -3.90 -7.54
CA TRP A 165 19.67 -4.01 -8.77
C TRP A 165 19.95 -2.87 -9.74
N ARG A 166 19.75 -3.15 -11.03
CA ARG A 166 19.78 -2.17 -12.13
C ARG A 166 18.64 -2.46 -13.09
N ASN A 167 18.42 -1.57 -14.04
CA ASN A 167 17.45 -1.80 -15.11
C ASN A 167 17.75 -3.12 -15.83
N ILE A 168 16.71 -3.87 -16.20
CA ILE A 168 16.88 -5.08 -17.03
C ILE A 168 17.28 -4.77 -18.48
N ALA A 169 17.15 -3.51 -18.91
CA ALA A 169 17.52 -3.01 -20.23
C ALA A 169 18.06 -1.58 -20.11
N ALA A 170 18.90 -1.15 -21.06
CA ALA A 170 19.45 0.20 -21.07
C ALA A 170 18.35 1.28 -21.07
N ASN A 171 17.25 1.00 -21.78
CA ASN A 171 16.09 1.87 -21.92
C ASN A 171 14.82 1.09 -21.58
N LEU A 172 14.11 1.52 -20.54
CA LEU A 172 12.91 0.87 -20.03
C LEU A 172 11.66 1.49 -20.67
N PRO A 173 10.72 0.69 -21.22
CA PRO A 173 9.48 1.23 -21.76
C PRO A 173 8.54 1.74 -20.65
N ILE A 174 7.55 2.53 -21.04
CA ILE A 174 6.36 2.74 -20.20
C ILE A 174 5.44 1.54 -20.38
N ILE A 175 5.06 0.91 -19.27
CA ILE A 175 4.11 -0.21 -19.29
C ILE A 175 2.71 0.37 -19.47
N PRO A 176 1.98 0.00 -20.53
CA PRO A 176 0.66 0.56 -20.81
C PRO A 176 -0.29 0.43 -19.63
N TYR A 177 -1.01 1.50 -19.32
CA TYR A 177 -2.04 1.48 -18.28
C TYR A 177 -3.31 0.84 -18.82
N HIS A 178 -3.98 0.05 -17.99
CA HIS A 178 -5.35 -0.38 -18.28
C HIS A 178 -6.41 0.68 -17.95
N PHE A 179 -6.01 1.82 -17.37
CA PHE A 179 -6.89 2.87 -16.87
C PHE A 179 -6.45 4.26 -17.34
N THR A 180 -7.43 5.15 -17.44
CA THR A 180 -7.27 6.59 -17.57
C THR A 180 -7.36 7.28 -16.19
N PRO A 181 -6.96 8.57 -16.07
CA PRO A 181 -7.18 9.34 -14.84
C PRO A 181 -8.63 9.27 -14.34
N ASP A 182 -9.60 9.30 -15.26
CA ASP A 182 -11.03 9.24 -14.91
C ASP A 182 -11.45 7.86 -14.41
N GLU A 183 -10.98 6.78 -15.04
CA GLU A 183 -11.29 5.40 -14.62
C GLU A 183 -10.66 5.06 -13.26
N SER A 184 -9.46 5.58 -12.97
CA SER A 184 -8.85 5.42 -11.64
C SER A 184 -9.66 6.10 -10.52
N GLY A 185 -10.48 7.09 -10.86
CA GLY A 185 -11.36 7.80 -9.92
C GLY A 185 -12.71 7.09 -9.71
N VAL A 186 -12.97 6.02 -10.45
CA VAL A 186 -14.21 5.24 -10.38
C VAL A 186 -13.89 3.73 -10.43
N PRO A 187 -13.26 3.16 -9.38
CA PRO A 187 -12.90 1.73 -9.36
C PRO A 187 -14.10 0.80 -9.63
N VAL A 188 -15.29 1.22 -9.18
CA VAL A 188 -16.57 0.56 -9.46
C VAL A 188 -17.40 1.45 -10.39
N PRO A 189 -17.38 1.24 -11.71
CA PRO A 189 -18.17 2.05 -12.63
C PRO A 189 -19.67 1.79 -12.43
N PRO A 190 -20.54 2.74 -12.84
CA PRO A 190 -21.98 2.54 -12.87
C PRO A 190 -22.33 1.24 -13.59
N ALA A 191 -23.17 0.42 -12.96
CA ALA A 191 -23.59 -0.85 -13.54
C ALA A 191 -24.51 -0.61 -14.76
N VAL A 192 -24.42 -1.51 -15.75
CA VAL A 192 -25.31 -1.53 -16.92
C VAL A 192 -26.33 -2.66 -16.77
N GLY A 193 -27.58 -2.40 -17.15
CA GLY A 193 -28.69 -3.36 -17.07
C GLY A 193 -29.44 -3.33 -15.74
N ASP A 194 -30.56 -4.04 -15.71
CA ASP A 194 -31.39 -4.18 -14.52
C ASP A 194 -30.66 -4.94 -13.42
N ALA A 195 -30.90 -4.55 -12.17
CA ALA A 195 -30.34 -5.27 -11.04
C ALA A 195 -30.98 -6.67 -10.94
N PRO A 196 -30.20 -7.76 -10.81
CA PRO A 196 -30.75 -9.09 -10.64
C PRO A 196 -31.59 -9.19 -9.37
N GLN A 197 -32.67 -9.98 -9.42
CA GLN A 197 -33.50 -10.22 -8.24
C GLN A 197 -32.66 -10.87 -7.12
N THR A 198 -32.68 -10.28 -5.93
CA THR A 198 -31.97 -10.81 -4.76
C THR A 198 -32.90 -11.57 -3.82
N SER A 199 -32.35 -12.62 -3.19
CA SER A 199 -32.97 -13.28 -2.03
C SER A 199 -32.51 -12.71 -0.69
N ALA A 200 -31.56 -11.75 -0.72
CA ALA A 200 -31.00 -11.14 0.48
C ALA A 200 -32.02 -10.28 1.22
N THR A 201 -31.94 -10.28 2.55
CA THR A 201 -32.69 -9.38 3.41
C THR A 201 -31.95 -8.06 3.62
N VAL A 202 -32.68 -6.99 3.97
CA VAL A 202 -32.08 -5.69 4.36
C VAL A 202 -31.06 -5.87 5.50
N GLU A 203 -31.33 -6.78 6.43
CA GLU A 203 -30.44 -7.07 7.55
C GLU A 203 -29.15 -7.79 7.12
N GLU A 204 -29.21 -8.68 6.14
CA GLU A 204 -27.99 -9.27 5.54
C GLU A 204 -27.16 -8.22 4.82
N LEU A 205 -27.80 -7.34 4.05
CA LEU A 205 -27.09 -6.23 3.38
C LEU A 205 -26.48 -5.26 4.40
N ARG A 206 -27.19 -4.95 5.50
CA ARG A 206 -26.67 -4.13 6.60
C ARG A 206 -25.41 -4.72 7.22
N ARG A 207 -25.39 -6.02 7.51
CA ARG A 207 -24.20 -6.70 8.05
C ARG A 207 -23.03 -6.70 7.08
N ARG A 208 -23.27 -6.90 5.79
CA ARG A 208 -22.22 -6.85 4.76
C ARG A 208 -21.57 -5.48 4.66
N VAL A 209 -22.39 -4.41 4.64
CA VAL A 209 -21.89 -3.03 4.66
C VAL A 209 -21.14 -2.73 5.97
N ALA A 210 -21.65 -3.18 7.11
CA ALA A 210 -20.97 -3.01 8.40
C ALA A 210 -19.62 -3.71 8.43
N ARG A 211 -19.50 -4.94 7.91
CA ARG A 211 -18.23 -5.66 7.81
C ARG A 211 -17.21 -4.97 6.93
N MET A 212 -17.62 -4.35 5.81
CA MET A 212 -16.71 -3.55 4.99
C MET A 212 -16.21 -2.33 5.75
N HIS A 213 -17.08 -1.67 6.51
CA HIS A 213 -16.65 -0.56 7.36
C HIS A 213 -15.68 -1.01 8.46
N ASP A 214 -15.96 -2.14 9.11
CA ASP A 214 -15.07 -2.74 10.11
C ASP A 214 -13.71 -3.12 9.53
N GLU A 215 -13.68 -3.63 8.29
CA GLU A 215 -12.44 -3.92 7.58
C GLU A 215 -11.61 -2.64 7.36
N ASP A 216 -12.26 -1.53 7.00
CA ASP A 216 -11.61 -0.22 6.83
C ASP A 216 -10.95 0.23 8.14
N GLU A 217 -11.67 0.08 9.26
CA GLU A 217 -11.19 0.47 10.58
C GLU A 217 -10.02 -0.39 11.06
N VAL A 218 -10.12 -1.72 10.92
CA VAL A 218 -9.04 -2.64 11.30
C VAL A 218 -7.80 -2.44 10.44
N ARG A 219 -7.97 -2.23 9.13
CA ARG A 219 -6.87 -1.95 8.21
C ARG A 219 -6.16 -0.64 8.56
N ASN A 220 -6.93 0.43 8.79
CA ASN A 220 -6.39 1.71 9.24
C ASN A 220 -5.67 1.58 10.59
N LEU A 221 -6.25 0.86 11.55
CA LEU A 221 -5.64 0.61 12.86
C LEU A 221 -4.28 -0.08 12.70
N MET A 222 -4.19 -1.12 11.88
CA MET A 222 -2.92 -1.84 11.68
C MET A 222 -1.87 -0.98 10.95
N HIS A 223 -2.28 -0.21 9.94
CA HIS A 223 -1.36 0.74 9.30
C HIS A 223 -0.88 1.83 10.26
N ALA A 224 -1.78 2.40 11.07
CA ALA A 224 -1.46 3.38 12.11
C ALA A 224 -0.52 2.81 13.17
N HIS A 225 -0.77 1.58 13.63
CA HIS A 225 0.12 0.86 14.54
C HIS A 225 1.54 0.78 13.98
N GLY A 226 1.69 0.39 12.70
CA GLY A 226 3.00 0.36 12.03
C GLY A 226 3.69 1.73 12.01
N TYR A 227 2.94 2.81 11.75
CA TYR A 227 3.52 4.16 11.82
C TYR A 227 4.04 4.53 13.21
N TYR A 228 3.28 4.20 14.26
CA TYR A 228 3.69 4.50 15.63
C TYR A 228 4.87 3.64 16.08
N VAL A 229 4.93 2.39 15.61
CA VAL A 229 6.10 1.53 15.83
C VAL A 229 7.35 2.14 15.22
N ASP A 230 7.27 2.61 13.97
CA ASP A 230 8.43 3.18 13.28
C ASP A 230 8.99 4.43 13.96
N ARG A 231 8.09 5.22 14.55
CA ARG A 231 8.44 6.43 15.29
C ARG A 231 8.82 6.16 16.75
N ARG A 232 8.79 4.90 17.19
CA ARG A 232 8.97 4.48 18.58
C ARG A 232 8.03 5.19 19.55
N MET A 233 6.81 5.45 19.13
CA MET A 233 5.74 6.06 19.93
C MET A 233 5.11 4.98 20.83
N TRP A 234 5.92 4.41 21.72
CA TRP A 234 5.57 3.21 22.48
C TRP A 234 4.32 3.36 23.34
N THR A 235 4.09 4.55 23.91
CA THR A 235 2.87 4.85 24.67
C THR A 235 1.65 4.76 23.76
N ASP A 236 1.69 5.41 22.59
CA ASP A 236 0.58 5.36 21.63
C ASP A 236 0.32 3.95 21.09
N VAL A 237 1.38 3.16 20.85
CA VAL A 237 1.24 1.74 20.45
C VAL A 237 0.56 0.92 21.55
N VAL A 238 0.93 1.12 22.82
CA VAL A 238 0.31 0.44 23.96
C VAL A 238 -1.17 0.82 24.08
N ASP A 239 -1.53 2.10 23.88
CA ASP A 239 -2.91 2.59 23.96
C ASP A 239 -3.82 2.02 22.85
N MET A 240 -3.25 1.57 21.74
CA MET A 240 -3.98 0.86 20.67
C MET A 240 -4.40 -0.55 21.06
N HIS A 241 -3.82 -1.13 22.12
CA HIS A 241 -4.10 -2.51 22.51
C HIS A 241 -5.35 -2.64 23.39
N THR A 242 -5.96 -3.83 23.36
CA THR A 242 -7.07 -4.17 24.27
C THR A 242 -6.63 -3.99 25.73
N THR A 243 -7.53 -3.46 26.55
CA THR A 243 -7.26 -3.29 27.99
C THR A 243 -7.33 -4.61 28.77
N ASN A 244 -7.75 -5.68 28.10
CA ASN A 244 -7.79 -7.02 28.64
C ASN A 244 -6.38 -7.51 29.02
N LEU A 245 -6.26 -8.12 30.20
CA LEU A 245 -5.01 -8.72 30.71
C LEU A 245 -4.48 -9.86 29.82
N THR A 246 -5.26 -10.33 28.84
CA THR A 246 -4.85 -11.39 27.90
C THR A 246 -4.30 -10.88 26.57
N THR A 247 -4.13 -9.56 26.35
CA THR A 247 -3.48 -9.05 25.13
C THR A 247 -2.05 -9.60 25.03
N THR A 248 -1.56 -9.98 23.85
CA THR A 248 -0.22 -10.57 23.71
C THR A 248 0.60 -9.99 22.57
N VAL A 249 1.93 -10.00 22.76
CA VAL A 249 2.90 -9.86 21.66
C VAL A 249 3.76 -11.11 21.65
N ARG A 250 3.77 -11.83 20.54
CA ARG A 250 4.55 -13.06 20.37
C ARG A 250 5.48 -12.93 19.18
N ILE A 251 6.77 -13.16 19.43
CA ILE A 251 7.76 -13.37 18.38
C ILE A 251 8.01 -14.87 18.32
N THR A 252 7.81 -15.50 17.16
CA THR A 252 7.98 -16.96 16.99
C THR A 252 9.40 -17.38 17.38
N ASN A 253 9.51 -18.47 18.15
CA ASN A 253 10.74 -18.98 18.77
C ASN A 253 11.37 -18.09 19.86
N ASP A 254 10.61 -17.14 20.40
CA ASP A 254 11.01 -16.27 21.49
C ASP A 254 9.93 -16.22 22.60
N LYS A 255 10.04 -15.28 23.53
CA LYS A 255 9.11 -15.01 24.62
C LYS A 255 7.78 -14.43 24.10
N THR A 256 6.68 -14.91 24.68
CA THR A 256 5.37 -14.24 24.61
C THR A 256 5.27 -13.21 25.73
N PHE A 257 4.97 -11.97 25.37
CA PHE A 257 4.71 -10.88 26.29
C PHE A 257 3.20 -10.72 26.49
N VAL A 258 2.77 -10.52 27.74
CA VAL A 258 1.35 -10.56 28.11
C VAL A 258 0.93 -9.28 28.81
N GLY A 259 -0.26 -8.78 28.48
CA GLY A 259 -0.82 -7.53 29.00
C GLY A 259 -0.11 -6.30 28.44
N LEU A 260 -0.65 -5.12 28.75
CA LEU A 260 -0.09 -3.83 28.28
C LEU A 260 1.36 -3.59 28.73
N GLY A 261 1.71 -4.03 29.94
CA GLY A 261 3.10 -4.00 30.43
C GLY A 261 4.03 -4.90 29.61
N GLY A 262 3.55 -6.07 29.18
CA GLY A 262 4.27 -6.97 28.28
C GLY A 262 4.41 -6.39 26.87
N VAL A 263 3.35 -5.77 26.33
CA VAL A 263 3.42 -5.04 25.04
C VAL A 263 4.54 -3.99 25.12
N ARG A 264 4.57 -3.18 26.18
CA ARG A 264 5.63 -2.19 26.41
C ARG A 264 7.02 -2.81 26.48
N GLU A 265 7.17 -3.90 27.23
CA GLU A 265 8.44 -4.64 27.34
C GLU A 265 8.91 -5.12 25.95
N ALA A 266 8.01 -5.67 25.13
CA ALA A 266 8.32 -6.12 23.78
C ALA A 266 8.81 -4.96 22.89
N LEU A 267 8.11 -3.83 22.91
CA LEU A 267 8.45 -2.64 22.13
C LEU A 267 9.81 -2.05 22.52
N GLN A 268 10.11 -2.00 23.82
CA GLN A 268 11.38 -1.45 24.34
C GLN A 268 12.61 -2.25 23.93
N ARG A 269 12.45 -3.49 23.42
CA ARG A 269 13.54 -4.25 22.82
C ARG A 269 14.05 -3.63 21.52
N MET A 270 13.21 -2.85 20.83
CA MET A 270 13.63 -2.07 19.66
C MET A 270 14.38 -0.78 20.07
N GLY A 271 14.44 -0.46 21.36
CA GLY A 271 15.11 0.74 21.90
C GLY A 271 14.17 1.62 22.73
N PRO A 272 14.69 2.73 23.28
CA PRO A 272 13.88 3.67 24.07
C PRO A 272 12.78 4.31 23.21
N GLU A 273 11.73 4.78 23.89
CA GLU A 273 10.66 5.57 23.28
C GLU A 273 11.22 6.87 22.69
N GLY A 274 10.64 7.28 21.56
CA GLY A 274 11.12 8.42 20.78
C GLY A 274 12.24 8.02 19.82
N LEU A 275 11.96 8.08 18.52
CA LEU A 275 12.99 7.86 17.50
C LEU A 275 14.00 9.01 17.52
N THR A 276 15.29 8.69 17.61
CA THR A 276 16.38 9.67 17.64
C THR A 276 17.10 9.75 16.30
N GLN A 277 17.79 10.87 16.06
CA GLN A 277 18.49 11.10 14.80
C GLN A 277 19.56 10.04 14.53
N GLY A 278 19.62 9.57 13.29
CA GLY A 278 20.56 8.53 12.87
C GLY A 278 20.02 7.11 13.03
N ILE A 279 18.88 6.93 13.71
CA ILE A 279 18.23 5.64 13.86
C ILE A 279 17.15 5.48 12.78
N ASN A 280 17.24 4.36 12.04
CA ASN A 280 16.18 3.89 11.15
C ASN A 280 15.46 2.71 11.82
N ASN A 281 14.14 2.78 11.92
CA ASN A 281 13.29 1.78 12.58
C ASN A 281 12.05 1.51 11.73
N ASP A 282 12.20 1.47 10.40
CA ASP A 282 11.07 1.30 9.51
C ASP A 282 10.63 -0.18 9.48
N HIS A 283 9.37 -0.45 9.85
CA HIS A 283 8.68 -1.74 9.70
C HIS A 283 7.50 -1.66 8.70
N PRO A 284 7.77 -1.45 7.39
CA PRO A 284 6.69 -1.43 6.41
C PRO A 284 5.93 -2.74 6.31
N ILE A 285 4.61 -2.61 6.26
CA ILE A 285 3.63 -3.71 6.14
C ILE A 285 3.09 -3.72 4.70
N PHE A 286 3.21 -4.86 4.04
CA PHE A 286 2.77 -5.09 2.67
C PHE A 286 1.73 -6.21 2.62
N ASP A 287 0.96 -6.23 1.54
CA ASP A 287 0.05 -7.32 1.20
C ASP A 287 -0.92 -7.68 2.34
N LEU A 288 -1.37 -6.68 3.11
CA LEU A 288 -2.22 -6.89 4.28
C LEU A 288 -3.61 -7.39 3.86
N VAL A 289 -4.01 -8.56 4.36
CA VAL A 289 -5.36 -9.10 4.26
C VAL A 289 -6.03 -8.95 5.63
N VAL A 290 -7.28 -8.49 5.63
CA VAL A 290 -8.09 -8.32 6.85
C VAL A 290 -9.37 -9.14 6.70
N ASP A 291 -9.65 -9.98 7.68
CA ASP A 291 -10.93 -10.70 7.78
C ASP A 291 -11.64 -10.33 9.09
N VAL A 292 -12.82 -9.73 8.96
CA VAL A 292 -13.69 -9.39 10.09
C VAL A 292 -14.62 -10.56 10.34
N HIS A 293 -14.61 -11.11 11.55
CA HIS A 293 -15.46 -12.23 11.93
C HIS A 293 -16.95 -11.89 11.76
N ALA A 294 -17.79 -12.91 11.53
CA ALA A 294 -19.22 -12.74 11.29
C ALA A 294 -19.98 -12.06 12.44
N SER A 295 -19.42 -12.08 13.66
CA SER A 295 -19.96 -11.35 14.82
C SER A 295 -19.79 -9.84 14.73
N GLY A 296 -18.86 -9.33 13.92
CA GLY A 296 -18.52 -7.90 13.85
C GLY A 296 -17.79 -7.36 15.10
N THR A 297 -17.26 -8.25 15.93
CA THR A 297 -16.58 -7.91 17.21
C THR A 297 -15.14 -8.39 17.29
N GLU A 298 -14.73 -9.27 16.37
CA GLU A 298 -13.39 -9.82 16.28
C GLU A 298 -12.91 -9.74 14.83
N ALA A 299 -11.61 -9.58 14.62
CA ALA A 299 -11.01 -9.60 13.30
C ALA A 299 -9.60 -10.20 13.36
N VAL A 300 -9.10 -10.63 12.22
CA VAL A 300 -7.73 -11.09 12.02
C VAL A 300 -7.12 -10.34 10.84
N ALA A 301 -5.86 -9.95 10.95
CA ALA A 301 -5.10 -9.41 9.84
C ALA A 301 -3.79 -10.20 9.63
N ARG A 302 -3.47 -10.47 8.37
CA ARG A 302 -2.24 -11.14 7.96
C ARG A 302 -1.51 -10.30 6.94
N GLY A 303 -0.21 -10.08 7.13
CA GLY A 303 0.61 -9.29 6.21
C GLY A 303 2.06 -9.74 6.15
N ILE A 304 2.79 -9.13 5.22
CA ILE A 304 4.25 -9.26 5.08
C ILE A 304 4.88 -8.02 5.70
N GLU A 305 5.94 -8.18 6.47
CA GLU A 305 6.75 -7.05 6.92
C GLU A 305 8.18 -7.21 6.37
N ILE A 306 8.73 -6.12 5.85
CA ILE A 306 10.17 -6.02 5.53
C ILE A 306 10.76 -4.89 6.35
N ALA A 307 11.35 -5.23 7.51
CA ALA A 307 11.98 -4.25 8.38
C ALA A 307 13.31 -3.78 7.79
N MET A 308 13.51 -2.46 7.80
CA MET A 308 14.71 -1.75 7.37
C MET A 308 15.26 -1.01 8.59
N LEU A 309 16.18 -1.64 9.31
CA LEU A 309 16.66 -1.16 10.60
C LEU A 309 18.09 -0.65 10.47
N GLY A 310 18.47 0.36 11.25
CA GLY A 310 19.87 0.78 11.29
C GLY A 310 20.19 1.90 12.28
N ASP A 311 21.49 2.07 12.53
CA ASP A 311 22.08 3.14 13.32
C ASP A 311 23.26 3.72 12.56
N ALA A 312 23.07 4.93 12.02
CA ALA A 312 24.09 5.64 11.27
C ALA A 312 25.28 6.11 12.14
N ASN A 313 25.14 6.14 13.46
CA ASN A 313 26.22 6.57 14.36
C ASN A 313 27.31 5.52 14.49
N ASN A 314 26.97 4.24 14.34
CA ASN A 314 27.93 3.13 14.33
C ASN A 314 27.99 2.40 12.98
N GLY A 315 27.20 2.84 11.99
CA GLY A 315 27.18 2.27 10.65
C GLY A 315 26.57 0.87 10.59
N SER A 316 25.65 0.52 11.49
CA SER A 316 24.96 -0.77 11.47
C SER A 316 23.62 -0.68 10.73
N ALA A 317 23.31 -1.71 9.93
CA ALA A 317 22.02 -1.84 9.24
C ALA A 317 21.64 -3.31 9.12
N SER A 318 20.34 -3.59 9.10
CA SER A 318 19.81 -4.95 8.94
C SER A 318 18.47 -4.99 8.20
N TRP A 319 18.24 -6.12 7.56
CA TRP A 319 16.96 -6.53 7.01
C TRP A 319 16.28 -7.53 7.93
N GLU A 320 14.97 -7.40 8.10
CA GLU A 320 14.14 -8.50 8.62
C GLU A 320 12.99 -8.77 7.66
N PHE A 321 12.74 -10.03 7.36
CA PHE A 321 11.62 -10.49 6.55
C PHE A 321 10.69 -11.29 7.45
N ASN A 322 9.52 -10.72 7.68
CA ASN A 322 8.62 -11.13 8.74
C ASN A 322 7.23 -11.39 8.17
N VAL A 323 6.49 -12.24 8.88
CA VAL A 323 5.07 -12.48 8.64
C VAL A 323 4.30 -11.99 9.85
N LEU A 324 3.30 -11.15 9.62
CA LEU A 324 2.41 -10.64 10.66
C LEU A 324 1.12 -11.46 10.69
N TRP A 325 0.67 -11.83 11.88
CA TRP A 325 -0.63 -12.43 12.14
C TRP A 325 -1.25 -11.84 13.40
N ASN A 326 -2.16 -10.89 13.23
CA ASN A 326 -2.66 -10.09 14.33
C ASN A 326 -4.16 -10.31 14.53
N THR A 327 -4.59 -10.35 15.79
CA THR A 327 -6.02 -10.41 16.14
C THR A 327 -6.48 -9.08 16.71
N PHE A 328 -7.76 -8.79 16.54
CA PHE A 328 -8.38 -7.54 16.96
C PHE A 328 -9.69 -7.83 17.65
N ALA A 329 -10.04 -6.97 18.60
CA ALA A 329 -11.33 -6.99 19.27
C ALA A 329 -11.95 -5.60 19.28
N LYS A 330 -13.28 -5.55 19.23
CA LYS A 330 -14.03 -4.30 19.36
C LYS A 330 -14.39 -4.07 20.84
N GLU A 331 -13.83 -3.02 21.43
CA GLU A 331 -14.11 -2.55 22.80
C GLU A 331 -14.86 -1.21 22.70
N ASP A 332 -16.03 -1.09 23.34
CA ASP A 332 -16.84 0.15 23.37
C ASP A 332 -17.09 0.76 21.98
N GLY A 333 -17.30 -0.11 20.98
CA GLY A 333 -17.55 0.29 19.60
C GLY A 333 -16.29 0.69 18.81
N ARG A 334 -15.08 0.53 19.36
CA ARG A 334 -13.81 0.83 18.70
C ARG A 334 -12.96 -0.43 18.55
N TRP A 335 -12.35 -0.61 17.38
CA TRP A 335 -11.38 -1.68 17.17
C TRP A 335 -10.09 -1.41 17.92
N LYS A 336 -9.52 -2.46 18.52
CA LYS A 336 -8.22 -2.45 19.20
C LYS A 336 -7.41 -3.69 18.85
N VAL A 337 -6.09 -3.56 18.93
CA VAL A 337 -5.14 -4.67 18.72
C VAL A 337 -5.20 -5.59 19.93
N LYS A 338 -5.44 -6.89 19.73
CA LYS A 338 -5.52 -7.87 20.81
C LYS A 338 -4.25 -8.70 20.89
N ASP A 339 -3.89 -9.38 19.80
CA ASP A 339 -2.67 -10.18 19.73
C ASP A 339 -1.84 -9.72 18.54
N VAL A 340 -0.54 -9.50 18.76
CA VAL A 340 0.44 -9.29 17.71
C VAL A 340 1.32 -10.52 17.62
N GLU A 341 1.36 -11.15 16.45
CA GLU A 341 2.27 -12.25 16.19
C GLU A 341 3.20 -11.92 15.03
N ILE A 342 4.49 -11.95 15.31
CA ILE A 342 5.55 -11.75 14.33
C ILE A 342 6.25 -13.10 14.17
N THR A 343 6.26 -13.61 12.95
CA THR A 343 7.07 -14.78 12.58
C THR A 343 8.20 -14.33 11.68
N PRO A 344 9.42 -14.19 12.23
CA PRO A 344 10.58 -13.92 11.40
C PRO A 344 10.85 -15.11 10.46
N LEU A 345 11.26 -14.81 9.25
CA LEU A 345 11.71 -15.79 8.25
C LEU A 345 13.23 -15.68 8.08
N VAL A 346 13.71 -14.46 7.89
CA VAL A 346 15.14 -14.13 7.76
C VAL A 346 15.43 -12.82 8.46
N VAL A 347 16.46 -12.82 9.31
CA VAL A 347 17.11 -11.61 9.83
C VAL A 347 18.54 -11.60 9.28
N ALA A 348 18.95 -10.48 8.71
CA ALA A 348 20.24 -10.38 8.02
C ALA A 348 20.90 -9.03 8.23
N ASP A 349 22.21 -9.06 8.49
CA ASP A 349 23.07 -7.89 8.40
C ASP A 349 23.01 -7.33 6.97
N TYR A 350 22.82 -6.01 6.86
CA TYR A 350 22.67 -5.33 5.56
C TYR A 350 23.88 -5.54 4.66
N TYR A 351 25.10 -5.51 5.19
CA TYR A 351 26.32 -5.56 4.37
C TYR A 351 26.65 -6.99 3.92
N LYS A 352 26.25 -7.99 4.71
CA LYS A 352 26.38 -9.41 4.34
C LYS A 352 25.27 -9.88 3.40
N GLY A 353 24.10 -9.24 3.47
CA GLY A 353 22.93 -9.58 2.69
C GLY A 353 22.16 -10.80 3.22
N TRP A 354 20.98 -11.01 2.66
CA TRP A 354 20.04 -12.04 3.12
C TRP A 354 20.36 -13.46 2.62
N GLY A 355 21.27 -13.63 1.65
CA GLY A 355 21.51 -14.93 1.01
C GLY A 355 22.12 -16.01 1.91
N ARG A 356 22.87 -15.60 2.96
CA ARG A 356 23.36 -16.48 4.04
C ARG A 356 22.63 -16.24 5.35
N GLY A 357 21.58 -15.41 5.32
CA GLY A 357 20.77 -15.10 6.49
C GLY A 357 20.07 -16.36 7.01
N GLY A 358 19.40 -16.21 8.13
CA GLY A 358 18.65 -17.31 8.74
C GLY A 358 18.62 -17.20 10.24
N LEU A 359 17.51 -17.63 10.82
CA LEU A 359 17.30 -17.60 12.25
C LEU A 359 18.06 -18.72 12.94
N LYS A 360 18.40 -18.49 14.21
CA LYS A 360 18.96 -19.52 15.10
C LYS A 360 18.11 -19.56 16.38
N PRO A 361 17.30 -20.60 16.61
CA PRO A 361 17.04 -21.74 15.73
C PRO A 361 16.28 -21.35 14.43
N PRO A 362 16.34 -22.16 13.36
CA PRO A 362 15.57 -21.92 12.15
C PRO A 362 14.06 -21.85 12.42
N ASN A 363 13.33 -21.04 11.65
CA ASN A 363 11.86 -21.07 11.68
C ASN A 363 11.35 -22.37 11.04
N THR A 364 10.51 -23.10 11.77
CA THR A 364 9.78 -24.28 11.27
C THR A 364 8.27 -24.06 11.29
N TYR A 365 7.82 -22.91 11.77
CA TYR A 365 6.43 -22.55 11.90
C TYR A 365 5.95 -21.77 10.68
N MET A 366 4.89 -22.27 10.06
CA MET A 366 4.14 -21.57 9.03
C MET A 366 2.88 -21.01 9.67
N PRO A 367 2.75 -19.68 9.82
CA PRO A 367 1.53 -19.08 10.30
C PRO A 367 0.36 -19.44 9.38
N PRO A 368 -0.87 -19.55 9.92
CA PRO A 368 -2.04 -19.84 9.10
C PRO A 368 -2.24 -18.80 7.99
N PHE A 369 -3.01 -19.16 6.97
CA PHE A 369 -3.44 -18.26 5.91
C PHE A 369 -4.92 -17.93 6.08
N LEU A 370 -5.31 -16.70 5.75
CA LEU A 370 -6.72 -16.32 5.69
C LEU A 370 -7.36 -16.90 4.43
N ASN A 371 -8.59 -17.41 4.56
CA ASN A 371 -9.32 -17.95 3.42
C ASN A 371 -10.06 -16.83 2.68
N VAL A 372 -9.43 -16.29 1.65
CA VAL A 372 -9.96 -15.14 0.87
C VAL A 372 -10.56 -15.52 -0.48
N THR A 373 -10.64 -16.82 -0.79
CA THR A 373 -10.86 -17.26 -2.17
C THR A 373 -12.33 -17.32 -2.60
N GLY A 374 -13.28 -17.14 -1.68
CA GLY A 374 -14.73 -17.20 -1.94
C GLY A 374 -15.41 -15.83 -2.06
N LEU A 375 -16.59 -15.80 -2.68
CA LEU A 375 -17.44 -14.60 -2.74
C LEU A 375 -17.98 -14.26 -1.33
N ARG A 376 -17.74 -13.04 -0.84
CA ARG A 376 -18.21 -12.55 0.46
C ARG A 376 -19.75 -12.57 0.54
N ALA A 377 -20.43 -12.39 -0.59
CA ALA A 377 -21.87 -12.56 -0.73
C ALA A 377 -22.38 -13.95 -0.28
N HIS A 378 -21.57 -15.01 -0.43
CA HIS A 378 -21.95 -16.39 -0.07
C HIS A 378 -21.64 -16.74 1.40
N ALA A 379 -20.80 -15.94 2.08
CA ALA A 379 -20.31 -16.24 3.43
C ALA A 379 -21.36 -16.00 4.53
N ILE A 380 -22.42 -15.23 4.26
CA ILE A 380 -23.46 -14.90 5.24
C ILE A 380 -24.82 -15.42 4.74
N LYS A 381 -25.17 -16.65 5.13
CA LYS A 381 -26.56 -17.15 5.06
C LYS A 381 -27.16 -17.03 6.44
N SER A 382 -27.95 -16.00 6.72
CA SER A 382 -28.63 -15.92 8.01
C SER A 382 -29.94 -16.69 8.00
N LYS A 383 -30.31 -17.29 9.15
CA LYS A 383 -31.70 -17.69 9.36
C LYS A 383 -32.56 -16.42 9.50
N PRO A 384 -33.77 -16.37 8.93
CA PRO A 384 -34.61 -15.18 8.98
C PRO A 384 -34.92 -14.80 10.43
N SER A 385 -34.49 -13.61 10.87
CA SER A 385 -34.89 -13.05 12.16
C SER A 385 -36.19 -12.24 12.02
N ARG A 386 -36.96 -12.15 13.11
CA ARG A 386 -38.30 -11.54 13.14
C ARG A 386 -38.26 -10.06 12.73
N ARG A 387 -39.19 -9.71 11.83
CA ARG A 387 -39.44 -8.36 11.28
C ARG A 387 -39.53 -7.30 12.38
N GLY A 388 -38.60 -6.35 12.38
CA GLY A 388 -38.79 -5.03 12.99
C GLY A 388 -39.55 -4.11 12.02
N THR A 389 -40.50 -3.36 12.54
CA THR A 389 -41.30 -2.36 11.80
C THR A 389 -40.51 -1.06 11.64
N ALA A 390 -39.55 -1.05 10.72
CA ALA A 390 -38.84 0.17 10.30
C ALA A 390 -39.25 0.57 8.86
N ASN A 391 -39.14 1.86 8.54
CA ASN A 391 -39.47 2.38 7.21
C ASN A 391 -38.43 1.90 6.17
N LYS A 392 -38.78 0.85 5.42
CA LYS A 392 -37.86 0.13 4.52
C LYS A 392 -37.09 1.02 3.54
N GLN A 393 -37.69 2.12 3.04
CA GLN A 393 -37.03 2.99 2.06
C GLN A 393 -35.96 3.90 2.70
N THR A 394 -36.20 4.36 3.93
CA THR A 394 -35.22 5.15 4.70
C THR A 394 -34.00 4.28 5.05
N ASP A 395 -34.23 3.01 5.38
CA ASP A 395 -33.14 2.05 5.66
C ASP A 395 -32.24 1.79 4.43
N LEU A 396 -32.82 1.61 3.24
CA LEU A 396 -32.03 1.37 2.02
C LEU A 396 -31.18 2.58 1.62
N THR A 397 -31.71 3.79 1.82
CA THR A 397 -30.99 5.04 1.52
C THR A 397 -29.82 5.25 2.49
N ASP A 398 -30.00 4.97 3.79
CA ASP A 398 -28.90 5.01 4.75
C ASP A 398 -27.83 3.94 4.45
N LEU A 399 -28.25 2.73 4.08
CA LEU A 399 -27.30 1.68 3.68
C LEU A 399 -26.50 2.06 2.44
N GLN A 400 -27.13 2.67 1.43
CA GLN A 400 -26.43 3.15 0.24
C GLN A 400 -25.40 4.24 0.61
N ARG A 401 -25.74 5.16 1.51
CA ARG A 401 -24.80 6.16 2.03
C ARG A 401 -23.62 5.52 2.76
N ARG A 402 -23.87 4.50 3.60
CA ARG A 402 -22.79 3.76 4.30
C ARG A 402 -21.90 2.99 3.33
N LEU A 403 -22.49 2.34 2.32
CA LEU A 403 -21.74 1.69 1.25
C LEU A 403 -20.83 2.68 0.51
N ALA A 404 -21.33 3.89 0.23
CA ALA A 404 -20.54 4.93 -0.41
C ALA A 404 -19.28 5.31 0.39
N ARG A 405 -19.29 5.20 1.73
CA ARG A 405 -18.08 5.42 2.55
C ARG A 405 -17.04 4.33 2.35
N SER A 406 -17.43 3.06 2.28
CA SER A 406 -16.50 1.97 2.00
C SER A 406 -15.97 2.02 0.56
N ALA A 407 -16.82 2.39 -0.42
CA ALA A 407 -16.38 2.65 -1.78
C ALA A 407 -15.43 3.86 -1.88
N ALA A 408 -15.62 4.88 -1.03
CA ALA A 408 -14.73 6.04 -0.95
C ALA A 408 -13.32 5.66 -0.46
N TYR A 409 -13.21 4.70 0.46
CA TYR A 409 -11.92 4.16 0.91
C TYR A 409 -11.14 3.62 -0.29
N ASP A 410 -11.77 2.75 -1.07
CA ASP A 410 -11.18 2.13 -2.26
C ASP A 410 -10.86 3.17 -3.36
N GLY A 411 -11.71 4.19 -3.54
CA GLY A 411 -11.50 5.28 -4.48
C GLY A 411 -10.33 6.21 -4.10
N ALA A 412 -10.20 6.55 -2.82
CA ALA A 412 -9.09 7.36 -2.32
C ALA A 412 -7.75 6.63 -2.44
N GLU A 413 -7.72 5.33 -2.09
CA GLU A 413 -6.55 4.48 -2.29
C GLU A 413 -6.14 4.41 -3.77
N ALA A 414 -7.10 4.16 -4.67
CA ALA A 414 -6.83 4.10 -6.11
C ALA A 414 -6.26 5.41 -6.68
N GLN A 415 -6.77 6.57 -6.24
CA GLN A 415 -6.23 7.88 -6.65
C GLN A 415 -4.80 8.11 -6.14
N SER A 416 -4.51 7.72 -4.90
CA SER A 416 -3.15 7.80 -4.34
C SER A 416 -2.14 7.00 -5.18
N HIS A 417 -2.51 5.78 -5.58
CA HIS A 417 -1.64 4.90 -6.36
C HIS A 417 -1.54 5.31 -7.84
N ALA A 418 -2.65 5.74 -8.47
CA ALA A 418 -2.63 6.26 -9.83
C ALA A 418 -1.71 7.49 -9.97
N TYR A 419 -1.69 8.35 -8.96
CA TYR A 419 -0.74 9.47 -8.88
C TYR A 419 0.71 9.00 -8.91
N GLY A 420 1.06 7.98 -8.12
CA GLY A 420 2.39 7.38 -8.12
C GLY A 420 2.79 6.87 -9.50
N TYR A 421 1.92 6.09 -10.16
CA TYR A 421 2.20 5.55 -11.49
C TYR A 421 2.42 6.62 -12.57
N PHE A 422 1.57 7.65 -12.62
CA PHE A 422 1.75 8.72 -13.61
C PHE A 422 2.98 9.57 -13.31
N LEU A 423 3.35 9.74 -12.03
CA LEU A 423 4.57 10.43 -11.65
C LEU A 423 5.82 9.62 -12.02
N ASP A 424 5.84 8.31 -11.79
CA ASP A 424 6.96 7.40 -12.10
C ASP A 424 7.29 7.36 -13.61
N ASP A 425 6.27 7.45 -14.43
CA ASP A 425 6.35 7.49 -15.89
C ASP A 425 6.39 8.93 -16.45
N LEU A 426 6.40 9.94 -15.57
CA LEU A 426 6.48 11.37 -15.86
C LEU A 426 5.41 11.82 -16.88
N GLN A 427 4.21 11.24 -16.75
CA GLN A 427 3.02 11.52 -17.53
C GLN A 427 2.30 12.77 -17.00
N CYS A 428 2.96 13.94 -17.12
CA CYS A 428 2.53 15.18 -16.48
C CYS A 428 1.04 15.51 -16.71
N ALA A 429 0.55 15.46 -17.95
CA ALA A 429 -0.86 15.76 -18.25
C ALA A 429 -1.86 14.76 -17.63
N LEU A 430 -1.52 13.47 -17.61
CA LEU A 430 -2.35 12.44 -16.96
C LEU A 430 -2.35 12.63 -15.45
N MET A 431 -1.18 12.94 -14.86
CA MET A 431 -1.03 13.23 -13.44
C MET A 431 -1.90 14.42 -13.01
N GLY A 432 -1.81 15.59 -13.66
CA GLY A 432 -2.66 16.71 -13.25
C GLY A 432 -4.14 16.48 -13.50
N SER A 433 -4.52 15.62 -14.46
CA SER A 433 -5.92 15.23 -14.69
C SER A 433 -6.53 14.42 -13.55
N LEU A 434 -5.72 13.91 -12.61
CA LEU A 434 -6.22 13.30 -11.36
C LEU A 434 -6.75 14.36 -10.37
N PHE A 435 -6.33 15.61 -10.50
CA PHE A 435 -6.69 16.66 -9.54
C PHE A 435 -8.08 17.23 -9.81
N ALA A 436 -8.76 17.61 -8.73
CA ALA A 436 -10.00 18.36 -8.79
C ALA A 436 -9.74 19.71 -9.46
N ALA A 437 -10.78 20.35 -9.99
CA ALA A 437 -10.64 21.63 -10.71
C ALA A 437 -9.89 22.72 -9.92
N ARG A 438 -9.99 22.69 -8.59
CA ARG A 438 -9.28 23.59 -7.66
C ARG A 438 -8.29 22.87 -6.74
N GLY A 439 -7.92 21.64 -7.08
CA GLY A 439 -6.92 20.88 -6.33
C GLY A 439 -5.53 21.48 -6.46
N HIS A 440 -4.62 21.11 -5.57
CA HIS A 440 -3.24 21.60 -5.58
C HIS A 440 -2.23 20.50 -5.25
N LYS A 441 -1.00 20.68 -5.72
CA LYS A 441 0.11 19.77 -5.48
C LYS A 441 1.31 20.53 -4.93
N ALA A 442 1.90 20.02 -3.86
CA ALA A 442 3.23 20.41 -3.44
C ALA A 442 4.28 19.80 -4.37
N SER A 443 5.22 20.62 -4.83
CA SER A 443 6.48 20.13 -5.39
C SER A 443 7.60 20.44 -4.41
N PRO A 444 8.34 19.42 -3.94
CA PRO A 444 9.55 19.59 -3.15
C PRO A 444 10.42 20.74 -3.65
N PHE A 445 10.88 21.60 -2.73
CA PHE A 445 11.81 22.72 -3.01
C PHE A 445 11.32 23.80 -3.97
N ALA A 446 10.06 23.76 -4.36
CA ALA A 446 9.44 24.77 -5.20
C ALA A 446 8.32 25.47 -4.43
N GLY A 447 7.29 24.72 -4.06
CA GLY A 447 6.07 25.25 -3.46
C GLY A 447 4.84 24.54 -4.02
N PHE A 448 3.70 25.21 -3.92
CA PHE A 448 2.41 24.69 -4.31
C PHE A 448 1.96 25.24 -5.67
N PHE A 449 1.42 24.34 -6.48
CA PHE A 449 0.82 24.64 -7.78
C PHE A 449 -0.67 24.33 -7.72
N LEU A 450 -1.49 25.35 -7.96
CA LEU A 450 -2.95 25.31 -7.82
C LEU A 450 -3.57 25.05 -9.18
N THR A 451 -4.54 24.14 -9.27
CA THR A 451 -5.22 23.65 -10.48
C THR A 451 -4.42 22.63 -11.31
N PRO A 452 -5.10 21.73 -12.02
CA PRO A 452 -4.47 20.76 -12.93
C PRO A 452 -3.48 21.37 -13.94
N SER A 453 -3.77 22.54 -14.50
CA SER A 453 -2.92 23.16 -15.53
C SER A 453 -1.58 23.63 -14.96
N ARG A 454 -1.58 24.26 -13.78
CA ARG A 454 -0.35 24.69 -13.09
C ARG A 454 0.49 23.48 -12.68
N ILE A 455 -0.16 22.40 -12.23
CA ILE A 455 0.50 21.15 -11.86
C ILE A 455 1.19 20.51 -13.07
N ASN A 456 0.49 20.42 -14.21
CA ASN A 456 1.04 19.89 -15.46
C ASN A 456 2.25 20.69 -15.92
N GLU A 457 2.12 22.02 -15.91
CA GLU A 457 3.16 22.91 -16.41
C GLU A 457 4.40 22.90 -15.52
N ALA A 458 4.23 22.82 -14.20
CA ALA A 458 5.35 22.65 -13.28
C ALA A 458 6.12 21.36 -13.60
N CYS A 459 5.42 20.24 -13.78
CA CYS A 459 6.02 18.97 -14.17
C CYS A 459 6.76 19.07 -15.52
N TYR A 460 6.16 19.70 -16.53
CA TYR A 460 6.82 19.92 -17.83
C TYR A 460 8.03 20.86 -17.75
N THR A 461 8.00 21.86 -16.88
CA THR A 461 9.11 22.80 -16.70
C THR A 461 10.31 22.13 -16.03
N SER A 462 10.04 21.19 -15.12
CA SER A 462 11.06 20.35 -14.47
C SER A 462 11.65 19.32 -15.42
N TRP A 463 10.81 18.66 -16.24
CA TRP A 463 11.17 17.40 -16.91
C TRP A 463 11.14 17.40 -18.43
N GLY A 464 10.73 18.53 -19.03
CA GLY A 464 10.55 18.67 -20.47
C GLY A 464 9.23 18.08 -20.98
N ARG A 465 8.77 18.61 -22.12
CA ARG A 465 7.53 18.17 -22.79
C ARG A 465 7.73 17.02 -23.77
N ASN A 466 8.88 16.99 -24.44
CA ASN A 466 9.16 16.04 -25.52
C ASN A 466 10.05 14.90 -24.99
N ARG A 467 9.43 13.94 -24.32
CA ARG A 467 10.12 12.80 -23.72
C ARG A 467 10.09 11.58 -24.64
N THR A 468 11.15 10.81 -24.61
CA THR A 468 11.21 9.49 -25.24
C THR A 468 10.21 8.54 -24.58
N ALA A 469 9.69 7.57 -25.34
CA ALA A 469 8.82 6.50 -24.82
C ALA A 469 9.56 5.54 -23.85
N THR A 470 10.86 5.75 -23.66
CA THR A 470 11.74 4.93 -22.82
C THR A 470 12.53 5.79 -21.84
N ARG A 471 13.04 5.15 -20.76
CA ARG A 471 13.76 5.81 -19.66
C ARG A 471 14.99 5.03 -19.24
N THR A 472 16.08 5.73 -18.93
CA THR A 472 17.34 5.15 -18.43
C THR A 472 17.38 5.04 -16.91
N SER A 473 16.45 5.69 -16.21
CA SER A 473 16.26 5.60 -14.77
C SER A 473 14.81 5.89 -14.37
N ILE A 474 14.37 5.33 -13.26
CA ILE A 474 13.05 5.54 -12.67
C ILE A 474 13.24 5.70 -11.15
N SER A 475 12.56 6.67 -10.55
CA SER A 475 12.43 6.80 -9.10
C SER A 475 10.97 6.55 -8.76
N PHE A 476 10.67 5.38 -8.21
CA PHE A 476 9.28 4.96 -8.01
C PHE A 476 8.64 5.65 -6.81
N HIS A 477 7.35 5.91 -6.88
CA HIS A 477 6.58 6.53 -5.81
C HIS A 477 5.57 5.53 -5.29
N TRP A 478 6.05 4.48 -4.62
CA TRP A 478 5.15 3.54 -3.99
C TRP A 478 4.53 4.18 -2.77
N ARG A 479 3.23 3.97 -2.59
CA ARG A 479 2.47 4.56 -1.49
C ARG A 479 1.77 3.54 -0.60
N PRO A 480 2.53 2.58 -0.03
CA PRO A 480 1.96 1.49 0.75
C PRO A 480 1.42 2.00 2.10
N GLN A 481 0.66 1.13 2.76
CA GLN A 481 0.04 1.35 4.08
C GLN A 481 -0.84 2.60 4.19
N PRO A 482 -1.76 2.87 3.24
CA PRO A 482 -2.62 4.03 3.35
C PRO A 482 -3.51 3.94 4.60
N VAL A 483 -3.51 4.99 5.43
CA VAL A 483 -4.55 5.24 6.42
C VAL A 483 -5.54 6.21 5.80
N VAL A 484 -6.77 5.74 5.55
CA VAL A 484 -7.79 6.50 4.81
C VAL A 484 -8.96 6.86 5.72
N LEU A 485 -9.11 8.15 6.00
CA LEU A 485 -10.20 8.68 6.80
C LEU A 485 -11.27 9.29 5.88
N VAL A 486 -12.36 8.58 5.71
CA VAL A 486 -13.50 9.00 4.88
C VAL A 486 -14.49 9.81 5.70
N SER A 487 -14.88 10.97 5.17
CA SER A 487 -15.92 11.84 5.73
C SER A 487 -17.26 11.10 5.96
N PRO A 488 -18.08 11.53 6.94
CA PRO A 488 -19.36 10.87 7.23
C PRO A 488 -20.35 10.81 6.06
N ASP A 489 -20.27 11.76 5.12
CA ASP A 489 -21.12 11.79 3.92
C ASP A 489 -20.53 11.01 2.73
N GLY A 490 -19.32 10.48 2.86
CA GLY A 490 -18.63 9.69 1.84
C GLY A 490 -18.16 10.49 0.62
N ARG A 491 -18.03 11.83 0.73
CA ARG A 491 -17.70 12.71 -0.42
C ARG A 491 -16.30 13.30 -0.40
N SER A 492 -15.58 13.10 0.69
CA SER A 492 -14.17 13.49 0.83
C SER A 492 -13.41 12.49 1.70
N ALA A 493 -12.10 12.44 1.52
CA ALA A 493 -11.20 11.61 2.33
C ALA A 493 -9.89 12.34 2.60
N THR A 494 -9.26 12.01 3.72
CA THR A 494 -7.85 12.31 3.99
C THR A 494 -7.08 10.99 3.98
N LEU A 495 -5.90 10.98 3.37
CA LEU A 495 -5.08 9.78 3.24
C LEU A 495 -3.65 10.11 3.68
N ARG A 496 -3.14 9.37 4.67
CA ARG A 496 -1.70 9.34 5.00
C ARG A 496 -1.13 8.05 4.44
N ALA A 497 -0.06 8.12 3.67
CA ALA A 497 0.61 6.94 3.12
C ALA A 497 2.13 7.11 3.18
N ARG A 498 2.86 6.00 3.25
CA ARG A 498 4.31 6.04 3.07
C ARG A 498 4.63 6.51 1.67
N LEU A 499 5.80 7.10 1.49
CA LEU A 499 6.56 6.98 0.25
C LEU A 499 7.58 5.89 0.52
N LEU A 500 7.52 4.80 -0.23
CA LEU A 500 8.67 3.91 -0.41
C LEU A 500 9.17 4.10 -1.83
N GLN A 501 10.43 4.47 -1.97
CA GLN A 501 10.99 4.84 -3.26
C GLN A 501 12.19 3.95 -3.58
N PRO A 502 11.97 2.73 -4.09
CA PRO A 502 13.00 2.06 -4.85
C PRO A 502 13.29 2.91 -6.09
N ASN A 503 14.55 3.15 -6.39
CA ASN A 503 14.95 3.72 -7.68
C ASN A 503 15.76 2.72 -8.48
N THR A 504 15.81 2.89 -9.80
CA THR A 504 16.64 2.07 -10.69
C THR A 504 17.28 2.95 -11.75
N ALA A 505 18.47 2.55 -12.19
CA ALA A 505 19.16 3.16 -13.31
C ALA A 505 19.96 2.11 -14.09
N ALA A 506 20.26 2.40 -15.36
CA ALA A 506 21.13 1.55 -16.16
C ALA A 506 22.59 1.59 -15.65
N ALA A 507 23.06 2.77 -15.22
CA ALA A 507 24.48 3.01 -14.93
C ALA A 507 24.90 2.73 -13.48
N LYS A 508 23.97 2.77 -12.51
CA LYS A 508 24.27 2.65 -11.08
C LYS A 508 23.27 1.73 -10.37
N PRO A 509 23.68 1.03 -9.30
CA PRO A 509 22.75 0.30 -8.44
C PRO A 509 21.63 1.20 -7.95
N GLY A 510 20.44 0.62 -7.80
CA GLY A 510 19.31 1.29 -7.17
C GLY A 510 19.50 1.51 -5.67
N SER A 511 18.60 2.28 -5.06
CA SER A 511 18.58 2.50 -3.62
C SER A 511 17.14 2.72 -3.13
N PHE A 512 16.95 2.82 -1.82
CA PHE A 512 15.65 3.11 -1.20
C PHE A 512 15.64 4.50 -0.55
N ASN A 513 14.52 5.20 -0.68
CA ASN A 513 14.19 6.38 0.10
C ASN A 513 12.81 6.22 0.74
N SER A 514 12.59 6.93 1.85
CA SER A 514 11.34 6.92 2.59
C SER A 514 10.90 8.34 2.97
N ALA A 515 9.61 8.60 2.84
CA ALA A 515 8.94 9.83 3.25
C ALA A 515 7.48 9.53 3.60
N ILE A 516 6.68 10.54 3.93
CA ILE A 516 5.25 10.43 4.12
C ILE A 516 4.54 11.41 3.21
N TYR A 517 3.50 10.91 2.55
CA TYR A 517 2.49 11.74 1.93
C TYR A 517 1.29 11.95 2.84
N HIS A 518 0.69 13.13 2.69
CA HIS A 518 -0.61 13.45 3.24
C HIS A 518 -1.45 14.09 2.15
N ASP A 519 -2.47 13.35 1.74
CA ASP A 519 -3.35 13.72 0.66
C ASP A 519 -4.75 14.02 1.18
N GLN A 520 -5.45 14.80 0.40
CA GLN A 520 -6.88 15.00 0.51
C GLN A 520 -7.52 14.71 -0.83
N MET A 521 -8.71 14.11 -0.80
CA MET A 521 -9.48 13.76 -1.99
C MET A 521 -10.92 14.21 -1.84
N VAL A 522 -11.55 14.52 -2.97
CA VAL A 522 -12.96 14.89 -3.07
C VAL A 522 -13.64 14.14 -4.19
N LEU A 523 -14.93 13.87 -4.01
CA LEU A 523 -15.78 13.36 -5.07
C LEU A 523 -16.28 14.52 -5.94
N GLU A 524 -15.69 14.70 -7.11
CA GLU A 524 -16.03 15.77 -8.06
C GLU A 524 -16.55 15.16 -9.37
N GLY A 525 -17.78 15.50 -9.75
CA GLY A 525 -18.39 14.96 -10.99
C GLY A 525 -18.58 13.44 -10.97
N GLY A 526 -18.79 12.84 -9.80
CA GLY A 526 -18.93 11.39 -9.63
C GLY A 526 -17.61 10.61 -9.68
N LYS A 527 -16.47 11.30 -9.67
CA LYS A 527 -15.12 10.72 -9.72
C LYS A 527 -14.33 11.17 -8.50
N TRP A 528 -13.59 10.25 -7.89
CA TRP A 528 -12.60 10.63 -6.89
C TRP A 528 -11.48 11.41 -7.56
N ARG A 529 -11.15 12.56 -6.99
CA ARG A 529 -10.09 13.46 -7.47
C ARG A 529 -9.20 13.90 -6.32
N LEU A 530 -7.93 14.11 -6.62
CA LEU A 530 -6.97 14.67 -5.67
C LEU A 530 -7.29 16.15 -5.42
N TRP A 531 -7.52 16.51 -4.17
CA TRP A 531 -7.71 17.89 -3.73
C TRP A 531 -6.38 18.52 -3.27
N SER A 532 -5.62 17.77 -2.48
CA SER A 532 -4.32 18.19 -1.98
C SER A 532 -3.39 16.99 -2.06
N VAL A 533 -2.20 17.18 -2.60
CA VAL A 533 -1.11 16.21 -2.50
C VAL A 533 0.08 16.92 -1.88
N THR A 534 0.47 16.47 -0.70
CA THR A 534 1.61 17.02 0.05
C THR A 534 2.55 15.91 0.48
N ILE A 535 3.84 16.22 0.49
CA ILE A 535 4.85 15.36 1.10
C ILE A 535 5.15 16.02 2.44
N ASP A 536 4.57 15.42 3.48
CA ASP A 536 4.60 15.98 4.82
C ASP A 536 6.00 15.82 5.40
N GLU A 537 6.60 14.63 5.40
CA GLU A 537 7.83 14.36 6.16
C GLU A 537 8.81 13.54 5.32
N PHE A 538 10.07 13.97 5.20
CA PHE A 538 11.15 13.11 4.68
C PHE A 538 11.78 12.34 5.84
N TYR A 539 11.87 11.01 5.75
CA TYR A 539 12.36 10.19 6.85
C TYR A 539 13.81 9.80 6.68
N TRP A 540 14.13 9.05 5.63
CA TRP A 540 15.48 8.56 5.42
C TRP A 540 15.74 8.23 3.96
N GLN A 541 17.02 8.09 3.63
CA GLN A 541 17.49 7.60 2.33
C GLN A 541 18.75 6.77 2.49
N SER A 542 18.89 5.80 1.61
CA SER A 542 20.16 5.13 1.38
C SER A 542 21.18 6.08 0.76
N ALA A 543 22.42 6.08 1.27
CA ALA A 543 23.52 6.83 0.65
C ALA A 543 23.91 6.23 -0.72
N SER A 544 23.90 4.90 -0.80
CA SER A 544 24.04 4.09 -2.01
C SER A 544 23.52 2.69 -1.69
N TRP A 545 23.47 1.79 -2.68
CA TRP A 545 23.25 0.38 -2.37
C TRP A 545 24.37 -0.20 -1.49
N GLU A 546 25.63 0.05 -1.82
CA GLU A 546 26.77 -0.50 -1.06
C GLU A 546 26.81 0.03 0.38
N GLY A 547 26.57 1.32 0.58
CA GLY A 547 26.58 1.94 1.91
C GLY A 547 25.30 1.72 2.71
N GLY A 548 24.17 1.47 2.04
CA GLY A 548 22.86 1.36 2.67
C GLY A 548 22.38 2.67 3.29
N TRP A 549 21.35 2.57 4.14
CA TRP A 549 20.79 3.69 4.90
C TRP A 549 21.61 4.08 6.12
N ALA A 550 22.43 3.19 6.68
CA ALA A 550 23.30 3.50 7.80
C ALA A 550 24.57 4.29 7.40
N ALA A 551 24.94 4.31 6.12
CA ALA A 551 26.02 5.19 5.64
C ALA A 551 25.56 6.64 5.38
N ALA A 552 24.30 6.97 5.67
CA ALA A 552 23.80 8.33 5.51
C ALA A 552 24.56 9.28 6.45
N LYS A 553 25.13 10.34 5.88
CA LYS A 553 25.88 11.34 6.65
C LYS A 553 24.93 12.36 7.25
N ARG A 554 25.18 12.71 8.52
CA ARG A 554 24.49 13.85 9.14
C ARG A 554 24.88 15.12 8.41
N ARG A 555 23.89 15.90 8.02
CA ARG A 555 24.10 17.26 7.54
C ARG A 555 24.58 18.16 8.68
N ASN A 556 25.58 19.01 8.42
CA ASN A 556 26.04 19.96 9.42
C ASN A 556 24.97 21.06 9.64
N ALA A 557 24.67 21.38 10.90
CA ALA A 557 23.71 22.42 11.28
C ALA A 557 24.02 23.79 10.67
N SER A 558 25.31 24.07 10.44
CA SER A 558 25.77 25.33 9.85
C SER A 558 25.63 25.39 8.32
N GLU A 559 25.26 24.29 7.65
CA GLU A 559 25.11 24.28 6.20
C GLU A 559 23.83 25.02 5.77
N PRO A 560 23.91 25.96 4.82
CA PRO A 560 22.75 26.71 4.36
C PRO A 560 21.72 25.78 3.69
N ASP A 561 20.45 26.09 3.87
CA ASP A 561 19.34 25.47 3.15
C ASP A 561 19.66 25.23 1.66
N PRO A 562 19.33 24.05 1.11
CA PRO A 562 19.49 23.83 -0.32
C PRO A 562 18.67 24.88 -1.06
N PRO A 563 19.23 25.47 -2.13
CA PRO A 563 18.49 26.46 -2.91
C PRO A 563 17.21 25.84 -3.48
N PRO A 564 16.19 26.66 -3.81
CA PRO A 564 15.02 26.19 -4.55
C PRO A 564 15.42 25.49 -5.85
N ALA A 565 14.54 24.64 -6.36
CA ALA A 565 14.81 23.98 -7.63
C ALA A 565 14.97 25.03 -8.75
N GLY A 566 16.07 25.01 -9.51
CA GLY A 566 16.40 26.08 -10.46
C GLY A 566 15.38 26.31 -11.59
N TRP A 567 14.49 25.35 -11.84
CA TRP A 567 13.39 25.52 -12.79
C TRP A 567 12.29 26.47 -12.30
N VAL A 568 12.24 26.74 -10.99
CA VAL A 568 11.25 27.62 -10.34
C VAL A 568 11.35 29.06 -10.83
N GLU A 569 12.54 29.50 -11.28
CA GLU A 569 12.71 30.81 -11.90
C GLU A 569 11.96 30.91 -13.24
N ARG A 570 11.84 29.81 -13.98
CA ARG A 570 11.09 29.76 -15.25
C ARG A 570 9.59 29.62 -15.03
N TYR A 571 9.18 28.98 -13.94
CA TYR A 571 7.79 28.75 -13.61
C TYR A 571 7.57 28.80 -12.09
N PRO A 572 7.33 29.99 -11.52
CA PRO A 572 7.21 30.14 -10.09
C PRO A 572 5.94 29.45 -9.56
N PRO A 573 5.96 28.92 -8.32
CA PRO A 573 4.78 28.36 -7.66
C PRO A 573 3.72 29.45 -7.37
N ASP A 574 2.48 29.03 -7.21
CA ASP A 574 1.39 29.91 -6.77
C ASP A 574 1.54 30.31 -5.30
N VAL A 575 2.05 29.37 -4.49
CA VAL A 575 2.49 29.62 -3.12
C VAL A 575 3.89 29.05 -2.97
N SER A 576 4.89 29.90 -2.73
CA SER A 576 6.26 29.45 -2.49
C SER A 576 6.36 28.65 -1.18
N MET A 577 7.38 27.81 -1.04
CA MET A 577 7.62 27.08 0.23
C MET A 577 7.61 28.02 1.45
N LYS A 578 8.35 29.13 1.38
CA LYS A 578 8.37 30.19 2.41
C LYS A 578 6.99 30.80 2.67
N GLY A 579 6.16 30.92 1.63
CA GLY A 579 4.81 31.49 1.73
C GLY A 579 3.82 30.61 2.48
N VAL A 580 4.11 29.32 2.69
CA VAL A 580 3.25 28.39 3.43
C VAL A 580 3.38 28.57 4.96
N GLY A 581 4.47 29.18 5.44
CA GLY A 581 4.71 29.39 6.88
C GLY A 581 5.15 28.11 7.59
N GLU A 582 4.66 27.87 8.82
CA GLU A 582 5.07 26.73 9.68
C GLU A 582 4.94 25.36 9.02
N ARG A 583 4.09 25.18 7.99
CA ARG A 583 4.01 23.93 7.22
C ARG A 583 5.25 23.64 6.37
N GLU A 584 6.12 24.61 6.11
CA GLU A 584 7.45 24.38 5.52
C GLU A 584 8.32 23.49 6.43
N ALA A 585 8.07 23.53 7.75
CA ALA A 585 8.78 22.76 8.75
C ALA A 585 8.74 21.26 8.45
N THR A 586 7.65 20.72 7.92
CA THR A 586 7.48 19.27 7.87
C THR A 586 8.39 18.61 6.84
N PHE A 587 8.59 19.23 5.66
CA PHE A 587 9.41 18.63 4.60
C PHE A 587 10.92 18.77 4.85
N ARG A 588 11.35 19.79 5.62
CA ARG A 588 12.75 20.07 5.96
C ARG A 588 13.09 19.92 7.45
N GLY A 589 12.19 19.38 8.27
CA GLY A 589 12.43 19.00 9.66
C GLY A 589 12.22 20.06 10.75
N GLY A 590 11.65 21.23 10.48
CA GLY A 590 11.38 22.23 11.54
C GLY A 590 11.43 23.69 11.07
N VAL A 591 10.92 24.59 11.90
CA VAL A 591 10.76 26.04 11.69
C VAL A 591 12.04 26.78 11.26
N GLY A 592 12.20 27.04 9.95
CA GLY A 592 12.96 28.18 9.39
C GLY A 592 14.43 28.33 9.82
N SER A 593 14.96 27.34 10.50
CA SER A 593 16.29 27.21 11.06
C SER A 593 16.54 25.70 11.13
N TYR A 594 17.71 25.24 10.71
CA TYR A 594 18.18 23.88 11.03
C TYR A 594 18.50 23.82 12.53
N GLU A 595 17.49 24.03 13.39
CA GLU A 595 17.68 24.06 14.83
C GLU A 595 17.72 22.63 15.37
N PHE A 596 18.92 22.26 15.80
CA PHE A 596 19.17 21.17 16.72
C PHE A 596 18.57 21.57 18.07
N GLY A 597 17.40 21.05 18.42
CA GLY A 597 16.87 21.21 19.78
C GLY A 597 15.36 21.13 19.85
N GLU A 598 14.88 20.02 20.39
CA GLU A 598 13.56 19.84 21.01
C GLU A 598 12.32 20.12 20.13
N TRP A 599 12.03 19.20 19.20
CA TRP A 599 10.74 18.49 19.12
C TRP A 599 10.94 17.08 18.48
N GLU A 600 10.14 16.12 18.92
CA GLU A 600 10.33 14.65 18.95
C GLU A 600 10.33 13.89 17.59
N GLY A 601 10.80 14.50 16.51
CA GLY A 601 10.68 13.96 15.15
C GLY A 601 11.99 13.79 14.39
N ALA A 602 12.76 12.72 14.64
CA ALA A 602 13.98 12.42 13.88
C ALA A 602 13.72 12.12 12.37
N GLY A 603 14.38 12.87 11.49
CA GLY A 603 14.55 12.58 10.06
C GLY A 603 16.02 12.80 9.65
N ILE A 604 16.53 12.00 8.72
CA ILE A 604 17.88 12.15 8.15
C ILE A 604 17.76 12.91 6.83
N LEU A 605 18.02 14.21 6.85
CA LEU A 605 18.09 15.03 5.63
C LEU A 605 19.54 15.12 5.16
N LEU A 606 19.84 14.54 3.98
CA LEU A 606 21.05 14.88 3.21
C LEU A 606 20.71 15.92 2.15
N ALA A 607 21.63 16.86 1.94
CA ALA A 607 21.62 17.78 0.82
C ALA A 607 21.81 17.00 -0.50
N GLY A 608 20.77 16.98 -1.30
CA GLY A 608 20.67 16.24 -2.57
C GLY A 608 19.25 15.76 -2.84
N VAL A 609 18.26 16.41 -2.24
CA VAL A 609 16.90 15.90 -2.21
C VAL A 609 16.24 16.19 -3.55
N CYS A 610 15.63 15.13 -4.09
CA CYS A 610 14.64 15.09 -5.15
C CYS A 610 14.46 16.38 -5.97
N ALA A 611 15.34 16.60 -6.94
CA ALA A 611 14.83 16.94 -8.26
C ALA A 611 14.37 15.60 -8.87
N VAL A 612 13.11 15.19 -8.59
CA VAL A 612 12.47 13.99 -9.19
C VAL A 612 11.32 14.37 -10.10
#